data_AF-A0A7V8VJN1-F1
#
_entry.id   AF-A0A7V8VJN1-F1
#
_cell.length_a   1.000
_cell.length_b   1.000
_cell.length_c   1.000
_cell.angle_alpha   90.00
_cell.angle_beta   90.00
_cell.angle_gamma   90.00
#
_symmetry.space_group_name_H-M   'P 1'
#
loop_
_entity.id
_entity.type
_entity.pdbx_description
1 polymer ?
#
loop_
_entity_poly.entity_id
_entity_poly.type
_entity_poly.pdbx_seq_one_letter_code
_entity_poly.pdbx_strand_id
1 'polypeptide(L)' 'MARRDARLIALGYGRYVRADLIFALVPLEASERGDGRRTYVHVEGLDEPLVASRSERAILADVEAALAEAAGV' A
#
# COMPACT_ATOMS: atom_id res chain seq x y z
N MET A 1 -26.32 -3.30 1.02
CA MET A 1 -25.47 -2.08 1.01
C MET A 1 -24.57 -2.16 -0.21
N ALA A 2 -24.51 -1.11 -1.04
CA ALA A 2 -23.55 -1.06 -2.12
C ALA A 2 -22.15 -0.99 -1.52
N ARG A 3 -21.29 -1.96 -1.82
CA ARG A 3 -19.86 -1.91 -1.47
C ARG A 3 -19.29 -0.65 -2.11
N ARG A 4 -18.66 0.22 -1.33
CA ARG A 4 -17.93 1.36 -1.89
C ARG A 4 -16.60 0.85 -2.41
N ASP A 5 -16.12 1.44 -3.50
CA ASP A 5 -14.76 1.14 -3.97
C ASP A 5 -13.74 1.56 -2.90
N ALA A 6 -12.71 0.74 -2.70
CA ALA A 6 -11.68 1.04 -1.72
C ALA A 6 -10.87 2.27 -2.16
N ARG A 7 -10.58 3.18 -1.21
CA ARG A 7 -9.87 4.42 -1.50
C ARG A 7 -8.41 4.17 -1.92
N LEU A 8 -7.81 5.19 -2.54
CA LEU A 8 -6.39 5.21 -2.87
C LEU A 8 -5.51 5.41 -1.63
N ILE A 9 -4.43 4.64 -1.53
CA ILE A 9 -3.40 4.70 -0.50
C ILE A 9 -2.15 5.36 -1.09
N ALA A 10 -1.63 6.37 -0.40
CA ALA A 10 -0.40 7.04 -0.78
C ALA A 10 0.84 6.17 -0.46
N LEU A 11 1.71 5.96 -1.44
CA LEU A 11 3.00 5.27 -1.29
C LEU A 11 4.18 6.23 -1.08
N GLY A 12 3.92 7.54 -1.18
CA GLY A 12 4.91 8.62 -1.13
C GLY A 12 5.38 9.06 -2.52
N TYR A 13 5.93 10.28 -2.60
CA TYR A 13 6.34 10.93 -3.85
C TYR A 13 5.21 10.98 -4.90
N GLY A 14 3.98 11.28 -4.48
CA GLY A 14 2.83 11.42 -5.38
C GLY A 14 2.33 10.11 -6.02
N ARG A 15 2.79 8.94 -5.56
CA ARG A 15 2.31 7.64 -6.03
C ARG A 15 1.18 7.12 -5.15
N TYR A 16 0.19 6.52 -5.79
CA TYR A 16 -1.03 6.01 -5.15
C TYR A 16 -1.41 4.66 -5.74
N VAL A 17 -2.04 3.82 -4.92
CA VAL A 17 -2.59 2.53 -5.34
C VAL A 17 -3.93 2.29 -4.64
N ARG A 18 -4.84 1.56 -5.27
CA ARG A 18 -6.09 1.13 -4.64
C ARG A 18 -5.81 0.15 -3.49
N ALA A 19 -6.46 0.36 -2.34
CA ALA A 19 -6.22 -0.46 -1.16
C ALA A 19 -6.56 -1.94 -1.38
N ASP A 20 -7.62 -2.23 -2.12
CA ASP A 20 -8.11 -3.59 -2.39
C ASP A 20 -7.27 -4.37 -3.41
N LEU A 21 -6.27 -3.74 -4.01
CA LEU A 21 -5.32 -4.40 -4.92
C LEU A 21 -3.98 -4.73 -4.24
N ILE A 22 -3.73 -4.24 -3.02
CA ILE A 22 -2.49 -4.54 -2.30
C ILE A 22 -2.62 -5.91 -1.64
N PHE A 23 -1.77 -6.87 -2.01
CA PHE A 23 -1.80 -8.21 -1.42
C PHE A 23 -0.58 -8.54 -0.54
N ALA A 24 0.50 -7.77 -0.62
CA ALA A 24 1.65 -7.92 0.28
C ALA A 24 2.45 -6.62 0.46
N LEU A 25 3.04 -6.49 1.65
CA LEU A 25 3.97 -5.42 2.03
C LEU A 25 5.24 -6.05 2.58
N VAL A 26 6.38 -5.76 1.97
CA VAL A 26 7.68 -6.31 2.36
C VAL A 26 8.63 -5.16 2.70
N PRO A 27 9.02 -4.98 3.98
CA PRO A 27 10.03 -4.00 4.35
C PRO A 27 11.34 -4.28 3.62
N LEU A 28 11.99 -3.23 3.12
CA LEU A 28 13.33 -3.36 2.54
C LEU A 28 14.37 -3.62 3.63
N GLU A 29 15.36 -4.45 3.33
CA GLU A 29 16.49 -4.66 4.22
C GLU A 29 17.36 -3.40 4.31
N ALA A 30 18.09 -3.23 5.42
CA ALA A 30 18.89 -2.01 5.65
C ALA A 30 19.91 -1.73 4.52
N SER A 31 20.45 -2.77 3.90
CA SER A 31 21.35 -2.68 2.74
C SER A 31 20.66 -2.21 1.45
N GLU A 32 19.34 -2.37 1.33
CA GLU A 32 18.53 -1.98 0.18
C GLU A 32 17.83 -0.63 0.36
N ARG A 33 17.86 -0.07 1.59
CA ARG A 33 17.29 1.24 1.92
C ARG A 33 18.16 2.36 1.35
N GLY A 34 17.88 2.74 0.11
CA GLY A 34 18.31 4.03 -0.47
C GLY A 34 17.44 5.20 0.03
N ASP A 35 17.74 6.43 -0.43
CA ASP A 35 16.97 7.61 -0.02
C ASP A 35 15.49 7.46 -0.40
N GLY A 36 14.61 7.49 0.59
CA GLY A 36 13.17 7.36 0.39
C GLY A 36 12.68 5.97 -0.03
N ARG A 37 13.46 4.88 0.11
CA ARG A 37 12.98 3.51 -0.12
C ARG A 37 12.75 2.78 1.20
N ARG A 38 11.51 2.36 1.48
CA ARG A 38 11.18 1.67 2.74
C ARG A 38 10.51 0.31 2.58
N THR A 39 9.65 0.13 1.58
CA THR A 39 8.76 -1.05 1.48
C THR A 39 8.50 -1.41 0.02
N TYR A 40 8.59 -2.68 -0.35
CA TYR A 40 7.99 -3.21 -1.57
C TYR A 40 6.48 -3.44 -1.35
N VAL A 41 5.67 -2.92 -2.25
CA VAL A 41 4.21 -3.02 -2.23
C VAL A 41 3.79 -3.84 -3.43
N HIS A 42 3.29 -5.04 -3.17
CA HIS A 42 2.82 -5.94 -4.22
C HIS A 42 1.36 -5.64 -4.54
N VAL A 43 1.07 -5.45 -5.83
CA VAL A 43 -0.21 -4.99 -6.33
C VAL A 43 -0.72 -5.98 -7.37
N GLU A 44 -1.96 -6.39 -7.24
CA GLU A 44 -2.63 -7.27 -8.21
C GLU A 44 -2.53 -6.67 -9.63
N GLY A 45 -2.11 -7.49 -10.60
CA GLY A 45 -1.92 -7.09 -11.98
C GLY A 45 -0.60 -6.37 -12.32
N LEU A 46 0.32 -6.22 -11.36
CA LEU A 46 1.70 -5.75 -11.63
C LEU A 46 2.71 -6.88 -11.43
N ASP A 47 3.60 -7.07 -12.41
CA ASP A 47 4.65 -8.10 -12.34
C ASP A 47 5.74 -7.77 -11.32
N GLU A 48 6.04 -6.47 -11.13
CA GLU A 48 7.05 -5.98 -10.19
C GLU A 48 6.40 -5.17 -9.06
N PRO A 49 6.90 -5.30 -7.81
CA PRO A 49 6.38 -4.53 -6.70
C PRO A 49 6.71 -3.04 -6.84
N LEU A 50 5.78 -2.20 -6.39
CA LEU A 50 6.03 -0.76 -6.27
C LEU A 50 6.89 -0.48 -5.02
N VAL A 51 7.92 0.34 -5.17
CA VAL A 51 8.74 0.75 -4.02
C VAL A 51 8.11 1.95 -3.33
N ALA A 52 7.63 1.82 -2.10
CA ALA A 52 7.10 2.93 -1.31
C ALA A 52 8.17 3.58 -0.42
N SER A 53 7.99 4.87 -0.15
CA SER A 53 8.82 5.61 0.81
C SER A 53 8.28 5.59 2.23
N ARG A 54 7.14 4.92 2.44
CA ARG A 54 6.49 4.73 3.75
C ARG A 54 6.79 3.33 4.28
N SER A 55 6.78 3.17 5.61
CA SER A 55 6.91 1.86 6.23
C SER A 55 5.69 0.98 5.92
N GLU A 56 5.90 -0.33 5.93
CA GLU A 56 4.85 -1.35 5.82
C GLU A 56 3.75 -1.11 6.85
N ARG A 57 4.12 -0.78 8.10
CA ARG A 57 3.17 -0.53 9.17
C ARG A 57 2.26 0.66 8.89
N ALA A 58 2.79 1.74 8.31
CA ALA A 58 2.01 2.93 7.98
C ALA A 58 1.07 2.67 6.80
N ILE A 59 1.53 1.91 5.80
CA ILE A 59 0.71 1.52 4.65
C ILE A 59 -0.40 0.55 5.09
N LEU A 60 -0.08 -0.44 5.92
CA LEU A 60 -1.04 -1.43 6.42
C LEU A 60 -2.19 -0.76 7.18
N ALA A 61 -1.90 0.16 8.09
CA ALA A 61 -2.92 0.90 8.82
C ALA A 61 -3.89 1.66 7.89
N ASP A 62 -3.38 2.24 6.81
CA ASP A 62 -4.22 2.92 5.82
C ASP A 62 -5.07 1.94 5.00
N VAL A 63 -4.51 0.78 4.64
CA VAL A 63 -5.24 -0.29 3.93
C VAL A 63 -6.38 -0.82 4.81
N GLU A 64 -6.11 -1.12 6.08
CA GLU A 64 -7.12 -1.58 7.03
C GLU A 64 -8.28 -0.58 7.15
N ALA A 65 -7.96 0.71 7.33
CA ALA A 65 -8.97 1.76 7.37
C ALA A 65 -9.77 1.84 6.06
N ALA A 66 -9.10 1.82 4.91
CA ALA A 66 -9.75 1.88 3.61
C ALA A 66 -10.69 0.70 3.34
N LEU A 67 -10.30 -0.51 3.76
CA LEU A 67 -11.11 -1.71 3.59
C LEU A 67 -12.30 -1.74 4.55
N ALA A 68 -12.13 -1.26 5.80
CA ALA A 68 -13.22 -1.09 6.75
C ALA A 68 -14.28 -0.11 6.22
N GLU A 69 -13.84 1.07 5.76
CA GLU A 69 -14.70 2.08 5.14
C GLU A 69 -15.46 1.53 3.91
N ALA A 70 -14.78 0.76 3.05
CA ALA A 70 -15.37 0.14 1.87
C ALA A 70 -16.42 -0.94 2.22
N ALA A 71 -16.18 -1.68 3.31
CA ALA A 71 -17.10 -2.66 3.86
C ALA A 71 -18.27 -2.01 4.63
N GLY A 72 -18.16 -0.72 4.98
CA GLY A 72 -19.18 0.02 5.70
C GLY A 72 -19.25 -0.31 7.19
N VAL A 73 -18.11 -0.69 7.77
CA VAL A 73 -17.91 -0.97 9.21
C VAL A 73 -17.10 0.12 9.90
#